data_AF-A0A8X7BFJ5-F1
#
_entry.id   AF-A0A8X7BFJ5-F1
#
_cell.length_a   1.000
_cell.length_b   1.000
_cell.length_c   1.000
_cell.angle_alpha   90.00
_cell.angle_beta   90.00
_cell.angle_gamma   90.00
#
_symmetry.space_group_name_H-M   'P 1'
#
loop_
_entity.id
_entity.type
_entity.pdbx_description
1 polymer ?
#
loop_
_entity_poly.entity_id
_entity_poly.type
_entity_poly.pdbx_seq_one_letter_code
_entity_poly.pdbx_strand_id
1 'polypeptide(L)'
;MEDNMRGYRLDNCCSIFTAEAIALYRALQLIDPKTPRKYCIYTDSMSVLEAIENYNDRCHPVVSDIIDITSRLPGKGCDIQLYWIPSHVGITGNEQADIVGRSATTELPLTVPLCDKKRVIQHRIDNAWQESWNLQTTNKLHCVKESLELCL
;
A
#
# COMPACT_ATOMS: atom_id res chain seq x y z
N MET A 1 9.68 8.62 25.49
CA MET A 1 9.84 8.39 24.04
C MET A 1 9.05 9.49 23.38
N GLU A 2 9.71 10.40 22.67
CA GLU A 2 8.97 11.44 21.94
C GLU A 2 8.11 10.76 20.88
N ASP A 3 6.83 11.11 20.87
CA ASP A 3 5.82 10.57 19.97
C ASP A 3 6.03 11.20 18.58
N ASN A 4 7.01 10.68 17.84
CA ASN A 4 7.44 11.21 16.54
C ASN A 4 6.55 10.62 15.43
N MET A 5 5.24 10.89 15.51
CA MET A 5 4.28 10.49 14.49
C MET A 5 4.52 11.27 13.19
N ARG A 6 4.69 10.54 12.08
CA ARG A 6 4.94 11.12 10.75
C ARG A 6 3.97 10.52 9.74
N GLY A 7 3.19 11.38 9.10
CA GLY A 7 2.27 11.03 8.03
C GLY A 7 2.62 11.79 6.76
N TYR A 8 2.36 11.17 5.61
CA TYR A 8 2.56 11.79 4.31
C TYR A 8 1.35 11.56 3.41
N ARG A 9 0.96 12.58 2.66
CA ARG A 9 -0.05 12.52 1.62
C ARG A 9 0.55 11.91 0.35
N LEU A 10 -0.08 10.86 -0.15
CA LEU A 10 0.28 10.23 -1.42
C LEU A 10 -0.61 10.76 -2.55
N ASP A 11 -0.16 10.55 -3.79
CA ASP A 11 -0.98 10.81 -4.98
C ASP A 11 -2.27 9.97 -4.95
N ASN A 12 -3.38 10.53 -5.42
CA ASN A 12 -4.68 9.85 -5.44
C ASN A 12 -4.70 8.59 -6.33
N CYS A 13 -3.72 8.43 -7.22
CA CYS A 13 -3.57 7.22 -8.02
C CYS A 13 -3.02 6.04 -7.21
N CYS A 14 -2.34 6.31 -6.09
CA CYS A 14 -1.77 5.27 -5.24
C CYS A 14 -2.87 4.34 -4.72
N SER A 15 -2.61 3.03 -4.74
CA SER A 15 -3.49 2.05 -4.12
C SER A 15 -3.32 2.04 -2.60
N ILE A 16 -4.28 1.44 -1.89
CA ILE A 16 -4.16 1.19 -0.45
C ILE A 16 -2.90 0.34 -0.17
N PHE A 17 -2.70 -0.71 -0.96
CA PHE A 17 -1.49 -1.54 -0.88
C PHE A 17 -0.20 -0.70 -0.94
N THR A 18 -0.13 0.24 -1.89
CA THR A 18 1.03 1.13 -2.04
C THR A 18 1.19 2.07 -0.86
N ALA A 19 0.10 2.58 -0.29
CA ALA A 19 0.14 3.39 0.92
C ALA A 19 0.71 2.61 2.11
N GLU A 20 0.22 1.39 2.33
CA GLU A 20 0.69 0.50 3.39
C GLU A 20 2.16 0.10 3.22
N ALA A 21 2.56 -0.24 1.99
CA ALA A 21 3.94 -0.57 1.67
C ALA A 21 4.87 0.64 1.92
N ILE A 22 4.44 1.84 1.53
CA ILE A 22 5.23 3.06 1.79
C ILE A 22 5.31 3.35 3.28
N ALA A 23 4.23 3.14 4.05
CA ALA A 23 4.25 3.31 5.50
C ALA A 23 5.30 2.41 6.16
N LEU A 24 5.31 1.11 5.80
CA LEU A 24 6.33 0.17 6.25
C LEU A 24 7.75 0.59 5.83
N TYR A 25 7.92 0.98 4.57
CA TYR A 25 9.21 1.45 4.05
C TYR A 25 9.72 2.67 4.83
N ARG A 26 8.85 3.64 5.14
CA ARG A 26 9.20 4.82 5.95
C ARG A 26 9.56 4.43 7.38
N ALA A 27 8.84 3.50 8.00
CA ALA A 27 9.19 2.99 9.32
C ALA A 27 10.60 2.36 9.33
N LEU A 28 10.95 1.59 8.30
CA LEU A 28 12.29 1.01 8.14
C LEU A 28 13.38 2.08 7.97
N GLN A 29 13.09 3.19 7.27
CA GLN A 29 14.02 4.31 7.11
C GLN A 29 14.29 5.08 8.42
N LEU A 30 13.44 4.95 9.44
CA LEU A 30 13.66 5.57 10.75
C LEU A 30 14.66 4.79 11.63
N ILE A 31 15.00 3.56 11.25
CA ILE A 31 15.98 2.75 11.97
C ILE A 31 17.37 3.38 11.82
N ASP A 32 17.96 3.81 12.94
CA ASP A 32 19.33 4.32 12.97
C ASP A 32 20.33 3.15 13.06
N PRO A 33 21.13 2.91 11.99
CA PRO A 33 22.08 1.81 11.99
C PRO A 33 23.25 1.96 12.97
N LYS A 34 23.43 3.14 13.57
CA LYS A 34 24.42 3.35 14.64
C LYS A 34 23.95 2.81 15.98
N THR A 35 22.68 2.43 16.09
CA THR A 35 22.07 1.85 17.28
C THR A 35 21.65 0.39 17.03
N PRO A 36 22.62 -0.54 16.94
CA PRO A 36 22.33 -1.94 16.66
C PRO A 36 21.49 -2.54 17.79
N ARG A 37 20.30 -3.00 17.44
CA ARG A 37 19.36 -3.66 18.33
C ARG A 37 18.32 -4.40 17.51
N LYS A 38 17.42 -5.05 18.22
CA LYS A 38 16.21 -5.64 17.66
C LYS A 38 15.12 -4.57 17.48
N TYR A 39 14.50 -4.55 16.31
CA TYR A 39 13.41 -3.67 15.92
C TYR A 39 12.17 -4.50 15.59
N CYS A 40 11.07 -4.24 16.27
CA CYS A 40 9.77 -4.84 15.97
C CYS A 40 8.91 -3.79 15.27
N ILE A 41 8.42 -4.10 14.07
CA ILE A 41 7.49 -3.26 13.33
C ILE A 41 6.17 -4.01 13.20
N TYR A 42 5.09 -3.33 13.56
CA TYR A 42 3.73 -3.85 13.48
C TYR A 42 3.01 -3.19 12.31
N THR A 43 2.29 -3.97 11.52
CA THR A 43 1.46 -3.49 10.40
C THR A 43 0.18 -4.30 10.36
N ASP A 44 -0.94 -3.68 10.02
CA ASP A 44 -2.20 -4.37 9.77
C ASP A 44 -2.39 -4.82 8.32
N SER A 45 -1.42 -4.50 7.45
CA SER A 45 -1.44 -4.90 6.06
C SER A 45 -0.83 -6.29 5.85
N MET A 46 -1.67 -7.32 5.97
CA MET A 46 -1.29 -8.70 5.62
C MET A 46 -0.75 -8.79 4.19
N SER A 47 -1.41 -8.07 3.26
CA SER A 47 -1.02 -8.07 1.85
C SER A 47 0.43 -7.62 1.60
N VAL A 48 0.95 -6.67 2.39
CA VAL A 48 2.33 -6.20 2.28
C VAL A 48 3.30 -7.27 2.80
N LEU A 49 2.96 -7.95 3.90
CA LEU A 49 3.78 -9.03 4.44
C LEU A 49 3.83 -10.23 3.48
N GLU A 50 2.70 -10.61 2.90
CA GLU A 50 2.62 -11.66 1.88
C GLU A 50 3.45 -11.30 0.63
N ALA A 51 3.44 -10.03 0.22
CA ALA A 51 4.23 -9.56 -0.92
C ALA A 51 5.75 -9.57 -0.64
N ILE A 52 6.16 -9.37 0.61
CA ILE A 52 7.55 -9.49 1.06
C ILE A 52 7.96 -10.97 1.09
N GLU A 53 7.12 -11.84 1.66
CA GLU A 53 7.39 -13.27 1.75
C GLU A 53 7.47 -13.94 0.38
N ASN A 54 6.59 -13.55 -0.54
CA ASN A 54 6.52 -14.07 -1.91
C ASN A 54 7.22 -13.15 -2.93
N TYR A 55 8.28 -12.46 -2.51
CA TYR A 55 8.99 -11.51 -3.35
C TYR A 55 9.52 -12.17 -4.64
N ASN A 56 9.36 -11.45 -5.75
CA ASN A 56 9.95 -11.77 -7.05
C ASN A 56 10.37 -10.47 -7.77
N ASP A 57 11.26 -10.56 -8.75
CA ASP A 57 11.81 -9.37 -9.44
C ASP A 57 10.79 -8.59 -10.28
N ARG A 58 9.55 -9.07 -10.39
CA ARG A 58 8.43 -8.35 -11.03
C ARG A 58 7.49 -7.73 -10.00
N CYS A 59 7.82 -7.80 -8.71
CA CYS A 59 7.00 -7.25 -7.63
C CYS A 59 6.96 -5.72 -7.67
N HIS A 60 6.01 -5.19 -6.90
CA HIS A 60 5.79 -3.77 -6.71
C HIS A 60 7.09 -3.05 -6.29
N PRO A 61 7.44 -1.88 -6.87
CA PRO A 61 8.74 -1.23 -6.66
C PRO A 61 9.03 -0.95 -5.18
N VAL A 62 8.03 -0.50 -4.42
CA VAL A 62 8.17 -0.26 -2.97
C VAL A 62 8.50 -1.53 -2.19
N VAL A 63 8.01 -2.70 -2.63
CA VAL A 63 8.36 -3.98 -1.99
C VAL A 63 9.83 -4.31 -2.26
N SER A 64 10.33 -4.03 -3.47
CA SER A 64 11.75 -4.16 -3.79
C SER A 64 12.60 -3.26 -2.88
N ASP A 65 12.18 -2.01 -2.65
CA ASP A 65 12.85 -1.09 -1.72
C ASP A 65 12.84 -1.60 -0.26
N ILE A 66 11.74 -2.24 0.17
CA ILE A 66 11.64 -2.88 1.49
C ILE A 66 12.61 -4.07 1.60
N ILE A 67 12.71 -4.91 0.58
CA ILE A 67 13.65 -6.05 0.56
C ILE A 67 15.10 -5.56 0.59
N ASP A 68 15.43 -4.51 -0.16
CA ASP A 68 16.77 -3.91 -0.12
C ASP A 68 17.13 -3.38 1.27
N ILE A 69 16.25 -2.60 1.92
CA ILE A 69 16.58 -2.05 3.25
C ILE A 69 16.62 -3.14 4.32
N THR A 70 15.72 -4.13 4.28
CA THR A 70 15.67 -5.24 5.24
C THR A 70 16.83 -6.21 5.09
N SER A 71 17.39 -6.36 3.88
CA SER A 71 18.62 -7.16 3.66
C SER A 71 19.90 -6.44 4.12
N ARG A 72 19.95 -5.10 4.06
CA ARG A 72 21.15 -4.32 4.44
C ARG A 72 21.28 -4.07 5.95
N LEU A 73 20.17 -3.98 6.67
CA LEU A 73 20.16 -3.64 8.10
C LEU A 73 20.77 -4.72 9.03
N PRO A 74 20.60 -6.04 8.77
CA PRO A 74 21.26 -7.10 9.52
C PRO A 74 22.79 -7.00 9.49
N GLY A 75 23.36 -6.61 8.34
CA GLY A 75 24.81 -6.36 8.20
C GLY A 75 25.33 -5.22 9.07
N LYS A 76 24.43 -4.42 9.67
CA LYS A 76 24.73 -3.34 10.61
C LYS A 76 24.34 -3.69 12.05
N GLY A 77 24.05 -4.96 12.34
CA GLY A 77 23.63 -5.42 13.67
C GLY A 77 22.20 -5.03 14.06
N CYS A 78 21.36 -4.64 13.09
CA CYS A 78 19.95 -4.35 13.31
C CYS A 78 19.11 -5.57 12.90
N ASP A 79 18.51 -6.25 13.88
CA ASP A 79 17.57 -7.36 13.65
C ASP A 79 16.15 -6.79 13.47
N ILE A 80 15.47 -7.13 12.38
CA ILE A 80 14.14 -6.59 12.05
C ILE A 80 13.12 -7.72 12.08
N GLN A 81 12.06 -7.52 12.87
CA GLN A 81 10.93 -8.41 12.92
C GLN A 81 9.66 -7.67 12.52
N LEU A 82 8.97 -8.22 11.52
CA LEU A 82 7.70 -7.71 11.04
C LEU A 82 6.58 -8.56 11.63
N TYR A 83 5.55 -7.89 12.14
CA TYR A 83 4.39 -8.54 12.76
C TYR A 83 3.10 -8.02 12.16
N TRP A 84 2.23 -8.96 11.81
CA TRP A 84 0.85 -8.64 11.48
C TRP A 84 0.03 -8.39 12.75
N ILE A 85 -0.81 -7.36 12.71
CA ILE A 85 -1.84 -7.11 13.73
C ILE A 85 -3.20 -6.89 13.06
N PRO A 86 -4.32 -7.25 13.70
CA PRO A 86 -5.64 -6.95 13.16
C PRO A 86 -5.93 -5.44 13.16
N SER A 87 -6.50 -4.94 12.06
CA SER A 87 -6.96 -3.56 11.95
C SER A 87 -8.26 -3.34 12.73
N HIS A 88 -8.47 -2.11 13.20
CA HIS A 88 -9.72 -1.63 13.82
C HIS A 88 -10.26 -2.41 15.03
N VAL A 89 -9.35 -2.98 15.84
CA VAL A 89 -9.73 -3.68 17.09
C VAL A 89 -9.36 -2.93 18.39
N GLY A 90 -9.06 -1.63 18.34
CA GLY A 90 -8.70 -0.86 19.53
C GLY A 90 -7.20 -0.82 19.86
N ILE A 91 -6.30 -1.24 18.95
CA ILE A 91 -4.85 -1.14 19.16
C ILE A 91 -4.44 0.33 18.96
N THR A 92 -4.19 1.03 20.05
CA THR A 92 -3.93 2.49 20.05
C THR A 92 -2.87 2.92 19.06
N GLY A 93 -1.73 2.22 18.97
CA GLY A 93 -0.66 2.56 18.03
C GLY A 93 -1.05 2.40 16.56
N ASN A 94 -1.87 1.39 16.23
CA ASN A 94 -2.37 1.19 14.87
C ASN A 94 -3.38 2.28 14.50
N GLU A 95 -4.32 2.56 15.40
CA GLU A 95 -5.33 3.60 15.18
C GLU A 95 -4.69 4.99 15.03
N GLN A 96 -3.65 5.28 15.82
CA GLN A 96 -2.88 6.51 15.68
C GLN A 96 -2.17 6.59 14.31
N ALA A 97 -1.53 5.50 13.87
CA ALA A 97 -0.89 5.44 12.55
C ALA A 97 -1.91 5.69 11.43
N ASP A 98 -3.08 5.05 11.49
CA ASP A 98 -4.18 5.25 10.53
C ASP A 98 -4.67 6.70 10.49
N ILE A 99 -4.85 7.33 11.66
CA ILE A 99 -5.29 8.72 11.77
C ILE A 99 -4.24 9.64 11.16
N VAL A 100 -2.96 9.42 11.48
CA VAL A 100 -1.84 10.21 10.95
C VAL A 100 -1.73 10.06 9.43
N GLY A 101 -1.87 8.85 8.89
CA GLY A 101 -1.89 8.61 7.44
C GLY A 101 -3.06 9.29 6.74
N ARG A 102 -4.28 9.18 7.29
CA ARG A 102 -5.49 9.78 6.71
C ARG A 102 -5.51 11.31 6.77
N SER A 103 -4.95 11.88 7.84
CA SER A 103 -4.93 13.32 8.09
C SER A 103 -3.71 14.04 7.48
N ALA A 104 -2.77 13.28 6.90
CA ALA A 104 -1.55 13.84 6.36
C ALA A 104 -1.82 14.84 5.22
N THR A 105 -1.23 16.03 5.34
CA THR A 105 -1.28 17.08 4.33
C THR A 105 0.05 17.27 3.60
N THR A 106 1.16 16.89 4.26
CA THR A 106 2.51 16.96 3.68
C THR A 106 2.66 15.96 2.56
N GLU A 107 2.78 16.43 1.33
CA GLU A 107 2.97 15.58 0.16
C GLU A 107 4.29 14.82 0.21
N LEU A 108 4.24 13.53 -0.14
CA LEU A 108 5.42 12.73 -0.40
C LEU A 108 5.79 12.85 -1.88
N PRO A 109 6.96 13.42 -2.24
CA PRO A 109 7.40 13.46 -3.62
C PRO A 109 7.89 12.08 -4.05
N LEU A 110 6.95 11.18 -4.35
CA LEU A 110 7.21 9.82 -4.79
C LEU A 110 6.51 9.56 -6.12
N THR A 111 7.21 8.90 -7.04
CA THR A 111 6.64 8.52 -8.33
C THR A 111 5.62 7.41 -8.13
N VAL A 112 4.37 7.65 -8.54
CA VAL A 112 3.32 6.62 -8.50
C VAL A 112 3.75 5.38 -9.30
N PRO A 113 3.68 4.18 -8.70
CA PRO A 113 4.00 2.93 -9.38
C PRO A 113 3.20 2.74 -10.67
N LEU A 114 3.82 2.12 -11.68
CA LEU A 114 3.15 1.89 -12.97
C LEU A 114 1.92 0.98 -12.85
N CYS A 115 1.93 0.02 -11.93
CA CYS A 115 0.77 -0.84 -11.66
C CYS A 115 -0.44 -0.03 -11.17
N ASP A 116 -0.21 0.97 -10.32
CA ASP A 116 -1.24 1.86 -9.81
C ASP A 116 -1.78 2.78 -10.91
N LYS A 117 -0.90 3.35 -11.74
CA LYS A 117 -1.35 4.14 -12.90
C LYS A 117 -2.16 3.28 -13.88
N LYS A 118 -1.70 2.06 -14.17
CA LYS A 118 -2.39 1.10 -15.04
C LYS A 118 -3.78 0.79 -14.48
N ARG A 119 -3.90 0.56 -13.18
CA ARG A 119 -5.19 0.34 -12.49
C ARG A 119 -6.15 1.51 -12.70
N VAL A 120 -5.69 2.75 -12.51
CA VAL A 120 -6.53 3.95 -12.72
C VAL A 120 -6.97 4.07 -14.18
N ILE A 121 -6.07 3.84 -15.13
CA ILE A 121 -6.40 3.89 -16.56
C ILE A 121 -7.41 2.80 -16.91
N GLN A 122 -7.19 1.56 -16.46
CA GLN A 122 -8.09 0.44 -16.72
C GLN A 122 -9.49 0.73 -16.15
N HIS A 123 -9.57 1.22 -14.90
CA HIS A 123 -10.84 1.60 -14.30
C HIS A 123 -11.58 2.70 -15.09
N ARG A 124 -10.86 3.66 -15.68
CA ARG A 124 -11.48 4.68 -16.55
C ARG A 124 -12.02 4.09 -17.83
N ILE A 125 -11.27 3.16 -18.43
CA ILE A 125 -11.71 2.43 -19.62
C ILE A 125 -12.98 1.64 -19.28
N ASP A 126 -12.95 0.85 -18.21
CA ASP A 126 -14.08 0.03 -17.76
C ASP A 126 -15.32 0.88 -17.48
N ASN A 127 -15.15 2.02 -16.82
CA ASN A 127 -16.24 2.98 -16.59
C ASN A 127 -16.81 3.53 -17.90
N ALA A 128 -15.97 3.94 -18.86
CA ALA A 128 -16.45 4.45 -20.14
C ALA A 128 -17.21 3.38 -20.94
N TRP A 129 -16.77 2.12 -20.85
CA TRP A 129 -17.50 0.98 -21.40
C TRP A 129 -18.83 0.77 -20.70
N GLN A 130 -18.87 0.82 -19.38
CA GLN A 130 -20.09 0.69 -18.59
C GLN A 130 -21.09 1.81 -18.89
N GLU A 131 -20.64 3.06 -18.98
CA GLU A 131 -21.46 4.20 -19.37
C GLU A 131 -22.06 4.01 -20.76
N SER A 132 -21.24 3.57 -21.72
CA SER A 132 -21.70 3.28 -23.09
C SER A 132 -22.71 2.12 -23.11
N TRP A 133 -22.52 1.12 -22.25
CA TRP A 133 -23.42 -0.02 -22.10
C TRP A 133 -24.75 0.36 -21.49
N ASN A 134 -24.75 1.20 -20.46
CA ASN A 134 -25.96 1.72 -19.82
C ASN A 134 -26.88 2.47 -20.79
N LEU A 135 -26.32 3.03 -21.88
CA LEU A 135 -27.09 3.68 -22.93
C LEU A 135 -27.77 2.69 -23.90
N GLN A 136 -27.38 1.41 -23.91
CA GLN A 136 -27.91 0.36 -24.78
C GLN A 136 -29.26 -0.20 -24.28
N THR A 137 -30.19 0.68 -23.91
CA THR A 137 -31.49 0.34 -23.29
C THR A 137 -32.41 -0.50 -24.18
N THR A 138 -32.20 -0.50 -25.51
CA THR A 138 -32.95 -1.32 -26.47
C THR A 138 -32.27 -2.65 -26.80
N ASN A 139 -31.09 -2.91 -26.24
CA ASN A 139 -30.34 -4.14 -26.47
C ASN A 139 -30.86 -5.26 -25.57
N LYS A 140 -31.26 -6.38 -26.18
CA LYS A 140 -31.75 -7.57 -25.46
C LYS A 140 -30.71 -8.19 -24.53
N LEU A 141 -29.42 -7.98 -24.77
CA LEU A 141 -28.38 -8.43 -23.85
C LEU A 141 -28.26 -7.51 -22.62
N HIS A 142 -28.54 -6.21 -22.76
CA HIS A 142 -28.51 -5.27 -21.63
C HIS A 142 -29.55 -5.62 -20.58
N CYS A 143 -30.76 -6.03 -20.99
CA CYS A 143 -31.81 -6.45 -20.05
C CYS A 143 -31.50 -7.76 -19.29
N VAL A 144 -30.45 -8.49 -19.67
CA VAL A 144 -30.00 -9.72 -19.01
C VAL A 144 -28.72 -9.48 -18.20
N LYS A 145 -27.83 -8.61 -18.68
CA LYS A 145 -26.58 -8.25 -18.01
C LYS A 145 -26.40 -6.74 -18.04
N GLU A 146 -26.83 -6.07 -16.97
CA GLU A 146 -26.78 -4.61 -16.83
C GLU A 146 -25.37 -4.09 -16.49
N SER A 147 -24.57 -4.89 -15.79
CA SER A 147 -23.17 -4.58 -15.47
C SER A 147 -22.22 -5.40 -16.33
N LEU A 148 -21.23 -4.74 -16.95
CA LEU A 148 -20.11 -5.35 -17.65
C LEU A 148 -19.00 -5.79 -16.69
N GLU A 149 -19.31 -6.09 -15.43
CA GLU A 149 -18.38 -6.74 -14.51
C GLU A 149 -17.68 -7.90 -15.24
N LEU A 150 -16.37 -7.72 -15.39
CA LEU A 150 -15.45 -8.77 -15.79
C LEU A 150 -15.56 -9.82 -14.70
N CYS A 151 -16.14 -10.98 -15.04
CA CYS A 151 -15.91 -12.19 -14.25
C CYS A 151 -14.41 -12.47 -14.35
N LEU A 152 -13.63 -11.99 -13.37
CA LEU A 152 -12.27 -12.44 -13.10
C LEU A 152 -12.35 -13.68 -12.20
#